data_AF-A0A7R6XU32-F1
#
_entry.id   AF-A0A7R6XU32-F1
#
_cell.length_a   1.000
_cell.length_b   1.000
_cell.length_c   1.000
_cell.angle_alpha   90.00
_cell.angle_beta   90.00
_cell.angle_gamma   90.00
#
_symmetry.space_group_name_H-M   'P 1'
#
loop_
_entity.id
_entity.type
_entity.pdbx_description
1 polymer ?
#
loop_
_entity_poly.entity_id
_entity_poly.type
_entity_poly.pdbx_seq_one_letter_code
_entity_poly.pdbx_strand_id
1 'polypeptide(L)'
;MDTIQHEGIGLPGAQTVDMMQALPVAVYTTDREGRISFFNEAAAELWGHRPVINEDRWCGSWKLRHLDGRIMAHDECPMAIALRQEKDVCWGRAIAERPNGELIPFSAHPVLLRDAAGDLVGAINTLLDLRTQTMADEARTRLAAIVDSSMDAIVSKDINGIITSWNDAAERLFGYTPAEAIGRPVTMLIPIDHLDEETSIISRIRAGERVPSYETVRQRKDGSRIPVSLTVSPIRDGIGRIVGASKIARDISSHKESERRIRLLMREVNHRVKNQYSVIISMIRETSKQASTPAVFLERVRERILALSESHDLLVNAEWRGATVAELVEAQVRAFAAQSRVSAQGPVIMLKPNAVQYLGIAFHELATNSAKYGVLSHPGGQVDVEWAVTAAANGEEIFGLVWSERDGPPLDGETRRGFGSIVLKRIAPQALGGTGLLEFGEHGASWTLEAPLRYVKNSPDDMD
;
A
#
# COMPACT_ATOMS: atom_id res chain seq x y z
N MET A 1 2.92 -90.36 4.28
CA MET A 1 4.05 -90.51 5.20
C MET A 1 5.26 -90.73 4.34
N ASP A 2 6.01 -89.68 4.06
CA ASP A 2 7.45 -89.74 3.90
C ASP A 2 8.00 -88.33 3.96
N THR A 3 8.94 -88.18 4.89
CA THR A 3 9.53 -86.94 5.36
C THR A 3 10.58 -86.51 4.35
N ILE A 4 10.31 -85.46 3.57
CA ILE A 4 11.34 -84.82 2.75
C ILE A 4 12.18 -83.93 3.67
N GLN A 5 13.41 -84.35 3.90
CA GLN A 5 14.46 -83.56 4.54
C GLN A 5 14.75 -82.33 3.67
N HIS A 6 14.51 -81.14 4.21
CA HIS A 6 15.07 -79.89 3.68
C HIS A 6 16.47 -79.71 4.27
N GLU A 7 17.49 -80.06 3.51
CA GLU A 7 18.85 -79.56 3.71
C GLU A 7 19.02 -78.22 2.97
N GLY A 8 19.65 -77.25 3.64
CA GLY A 8 20.24 -76.07 3.00
C GLY A 8 19.36 -74.83 2.95
N ILE A 9 19.57 -73.96 3.95
CA ILE A 9 19.29 -72.52 4.07
C ILE A 9 18.59 -72.33 5.43
N GLY A 10 19.31 -71.73 6.38
CA GLY A 10 18.82 -71.43 7.71
C GLY A 10 17.71 -70.39 7.67
N LEU A 11 16.49 -70.83 7.34
CA LEU A 11 15.29 -70.05 7.59
C LEU A 11 15.15 -69.89 9.12
N PRO A 12 14.85 -68.69 9.62
CA PRO A 12 14.55 -68.49 11.02
C PRO A 12 13.43 -69.44 11.45
N GLY A 13 13.50 -70.04 12.64
CA GLY A 13 12.40 -70.87 13.16
C GLY A 13 11.08 -70.09 13.12
N ALA A 14 9.94 -70.79 12.98
CA ALA A 14 8.61 -70.17 12.75
C ALA A 14 8.32 -68.96 13.66
N GLN A 15 8.72 -69.02 14.92
CA GLN A 15 8.57 -67.95 15.90
C GLN A 15 9.36 -66.67 15.55
N THR A 16 10.54 -66.79 14.94
CA THR A 16 11.36 -65.64 14.52
C THR A 16 10.80 -64.97 13.27
N VAL A 17 10.21 -65.76 12.35
CA VAL A 17 9.49 -65.22 11.19
C VAL A 17 8.26 -64.43 11.64
N ASP A 18 7.46 -64.97 12.57
CA ASP A 18 6.30 -64.28 13.13
C ASP A 18 6.69 -62.95 13.80
N MET A 19 7.81 -62.93 14.55
CA MET A 19 8.34 -61.71 15.16
C MET A 19 8.74 -60.66 14.13
N MET A 20 9.48 -61.04 13.08
CA MET A 20 9.88 -60.11 12.03
C MET A 20 8.70 -59.61 11.19
N GLN A 21 7.69 -60.46 10.99
CA GLN A 21 6.45 -60.10 10.30
C GLN A 21 5.66 -59.03 11.06
N ALA A 22 5.66 -59.08 12.39
CA ALA A 22 4.93 -58.15 13.26
C ALA A 22 5.64 -56.79 13.46
N LEU A 23 6.88 -56.63 12.98
CA LEU A 23 7.61 -55.37 13.12
C LEU A 23 6.93 -54.24 12.31
N PRO A 24 6.72 -53.06 12.91
CA PRO A 24 6.13 -51.90 12.22
C PRO A 24 7.13 -51.19 11.28
N VAL A 25 8.34 -51.73 11.12
CA VAL A 25 9.39 -51.22 10.26
C VAL A 25 9.66 -52.22 9.14
N ALA A 26 9.94 -51.72 7.94
CA ALA A 26 10.24 -52.55 6.80
C ALA A 26 11.55 -53.32 7.02
N VAL A 27 11.48 -54.65 6.94
CA VAL A 27 12.63 -55.54 7.12
C VAL A 27 12.60 -56.62 6.04
N TYR A 28 13.78 -56.92 5.49
CA TYR A 28 13.96 -58.07 4.62
C TYR A 28 15.33 -58.70 4.82
N THR A 29 15.48 -59.95 4.39
CA THR A 29 16.74 -60.70 4.44
C THR A 29 17.09 -61.22 3.05
N THR A 30 18.38 -61.49 2.84
CA THR A 30 18.90 -62.14 1.65
C THR A 30 19.86 -63.27 2.00
N ASP A 31 20.05 -64.21 1.09
CA ASP A 31 21.17 -65.15 1.11
C ASP A 31 22.51 -64.48 0.74
N ARG A 32 23.61 -65.25 0.75
CA ARG A 32 24.96 -64.79 0.39
C ARG A 32 25.05 -64.26 -1.04
N GLU A 33 24.28 -64.81 -1.97
CA GLU A 33 24.23 -64.38 -3.38
C GLU A 33 23.32 -63.15 -3.59
N GLY A 34 22.67 -62.68 -2.51
CA GLY A 34 21.80 -61.53 -2.48
C GLY A 34 20.35 -61.83 -2.85
N ARG A 35 19.93 -63.08 -3.01
CA ARG A 35 18.52 -63.42 -3.28
C ARG A 35 17.68 -63.18 -2.03
N ILE A 36 16.54 -62.53 -2.18
CA ILE A 36 15.65 -62.19 -1.06
C ILE A 36 15.05 -63.48 -0.48
N SER A 37 15.39 -63.79 0.76
CA SER A 37 14.92 -64.99 1.47
C SER A 37 13.67 -64.75 2.31
N PHE A 38 13.43 -63.51 2.74
CA PHE A 38 12.24 -63.10 3.50
C PHE A 38 12.05 -61.58 3.41
N PHE A 39 10.82 -61.10 3.47
CA PHE A 39 10.47 -59.69 3.71
C PHE A 39 9.16 -59.63 4.49
N ASN A 40 9.00 -58.61 5.34
CA ASN A 40 7.75 -58.41 6.06
C ASN A 40 6.75 -57.53 5.29
N GLU A 41 5.53 -57.41 5.83
CA GLU A 41 4.47 -56.61 5.19
C GLU A 41 4.85 -55.14 5.04
N ALA A 42 5.50 -54.55 6.05
CA ALA A 42 5.96 -53.17 5.98
C ALA A 42 6.97 -52.93 4.83
N ALA A 43 7.82 -53.91 4.50
CA ALA A 43 8.72 -53.82 3.35
C ALA A 43 7.97 -53.87 2.01
N ALA A 44 6.98 -54.76 1.89
CA ALA A 44 6.13 -54.83 0.71
C ALA A 44 5.33 -53.53 0.50
N GLU A 45 4.77 -52.98 1.58
CA GLU A 45 4.07 -51.70 1.56
C GLU A 45 5.01 -50.56 1.13
N LEU A 46 6.23 -50.49 1.69
CA LEU A 46 7.21 -49.47 1.32
C LEU A 46 7.52 -49.53 -0.17
N TRP A 47 7.84 -50.70 -0.70
CA TRP A 47 8.15 -50.90 -2.12
C TRP A 47 6.94 -50.76 -3.05
N GLY A 48 5.71 -50.87 -2.52
CA GLY A 48 4.48 -50.81 -3.30
C GLY A 48 4.25 -52.02 -4.20
N HIS A 49 5.05 -53.08 -4.02
CA HIS A 49 4.94 -54.36 -4.71
C HIS A 49 5.67 -55.45 -3.91
N ARG A 50 5.50 -56.71 -4.31
CA ARG A 50 6.09 -57.87 -3.62
C ARG A 50 7.15 -58.52 -4.52
N PRO A 51 8.42 -58.60 -4.07
CA PRO A 51 9.43 -59.36 -4.79
C PRO A 51 9.17 -60.87 -4.70
N VAL A 52 9.74 -61.62 -5.65
CA VAL A 52 9.72 -63.08 -5.67
C VAL A 52 10.85 -63.62 -4.79
N ILE A 53 10.48 -64.31 -3.71
CA ILE A 53 11.42 -64.92 -2.77
C ILE A 53 12.31 -65.94 -3.50
N ASN A 54 13.60 -65.95 -3.19
CA ASN A 54 14.64 -66.77 -3.79
C ASN A 54 14.91 -66.52 -5.29
N GLU A 55 14.33 -65.47 -5.89
CA GLU A 55 14.61 -65.09 -7.28
C GLU A 55 15.16 -63.65 -7.34
N ASP A 56 14.42 -62.68 -6.78
CA ASP A 56 14.81 -61.28 -6.81
C ASP A 56 16.04 -61.01 -5.95
N ARG A 57 16.93 -60.15 -6.44
CA ARG A 57 18.25 -59.91 -5.83
C ARG A 57 18.39 -58.51 -5.24
N TRP A 58 19.17 -58.45 -4.16
CA TRP A 58 19.68 -57.30 -3.43
C TRP A 58 18.64 -56.50 -2.65
N CYS A 59 17.55 -56.08 -3.26
CA CYS A 59 16.46 -55.39 -2.59
C CYS A 59 15.14 -55.58 -3.35
N GLY A 60 14.02 -55.50 -2.62
CA GLY A 60 12.69 -55.65 -3.22
C GLY A 60 12.13 -54.36 -3.84
N SER A 61 12.92 -53.30 -3.99
CA SER A 61 12.45 -52.05 -4.61
C SER A 61 12.21 -52.25 -6.11
N TRP A 62 11.13 -51.71 -6.67
CA TRP A 62 10.86 -51.81 -8.11
C TRP A 62 11.93 -51.07 -8.94
N LYS A 63 12.19 -49.80 -8.57
CA LYS A 63 13.35 -49.04 -9.02
C LYS A 63 13.95 -48.29 -7.84
N LEU A 64 15.26 -48.10 -7.89
CA LEU A 64 16.01 -47.40 -6.87
C LEU A 64 16.61 -46.12 -7.48
N ARG A 65 16.63 -45.04 -6.69
CA ARG A 65 17.21 -43.76 -7.10
C ARG A 65 18.05 -43.15 -5.98
N HIS A 66 19.04 -42.38 -6.38
CA HIS A 66 19.74 -41.44 -5.51
C HIS A 66 18.82 -40.27 -5.16
N LEU A 67 19.16 -39.50 -4.11
CA LEU A 67 18.40 -38.32 -3.70
C LEU A 67 18.33 -37.22 -4.77
N ASP A 68 19.31 -37.18 -5.68
CA ASP A 68 19.32 -36.25 -6.82
C ASP A 68 18.42 -36.72 -8.00
N GLY A 69 17.74 -37.86 -7.84
CA GLY A 69 16.81 -38.43 -8.81
C GLY A 69 17.44 -39.36 -9.84
N ARG A 70 18.78 -39.52 -9.86
CA ARG A 70 19.45 -40.48 -10.77
C ARG A 70 19.08 -41.91 -10.41
N ILE A 71 18.91 -42.77 -11.42
CA ILE A 71 18.63 -44.19 -11.23
C ILE A 71 19.88 -44.87 -10.64
N MET A 72 19.66 -45.69 -9.61
CA MET A 72 20.66 -46.54 -8.98
C MET A 72 20.40 -47.99 -9.41
N ALA A 73 21.43 -48.70 -9.84
CA ALA A 73 21.29 -50.12 -10.14
C ALA A 73 21.16 -50.92 -8.83
N HIS A 74 20.37 -51.99 -8.83
CA HIS A 74 20.13 -52.79 -7.62
C HIS A 74 21.39 -53.44 -7.06
N ASP A 75 22.39 -53.75 -7.90
CA ASP A 75 23.69 -54.28 -7.48
C ASP A 75 24.68 -53.21 -6.96
N GLU A 76 24.26 -51.95 -6.98
CA GLU A 76 24.91 -50.80 -6.33
C GLU A 76 24.20 -50.42 -5.04
N CYS A 77 23.11 -51.10 -4.68
CA CYS A 77 22.38 -50.77 -3.46
C CYS A 77 23.17 -51.16 -2.20
N PRO A 78 22.82 -50.59 -1.03
CA PRO A 78 23.53 -50.84 0.23
C PRO A 78 23.70 -52.32 0.58
N MET A 79 22.68 -53.13 0.31
CA MET A 79 22.71 -54.57 0.56
C MET A 79 23.76 -55.27 -0.32
N ALA A 80 23.80 -54.94 -1.62
CA ALA A 80 24.76 -55.51 -2.55
C ALA A 80 26.20 -55.13 -2.19
N ILE A 81 26.41 -53.88 -1.77
CA ILE A 81 27.72 -53.40 -1.31
C ILE A 81 28.14 -54.13 -0.03
N ALA A 82 27.25 -54.25 0.95
CA ALA A 82 27.54 -54.91 2.23
C ALA A 82 27.96 -56.37 2.03
N LEU A 83 27.21 -57.12 1.21
CA LEU A 83 27.53 -58.52 0.89
C LEU A 83 28.84 -58.65 0.09
N ARG A 84 29.09 -57.78 -0.89
CA ARG A 84 30.30 -57.83 -1.73
C ARG A 84 31.57 -57.49 -0.95
N GLN A 85 31.49 -56.53 -0.04
CA GLN A 85 32.64 -56.05 0.74
C GLN A 85 32.81 -56.79 2.06
N GLU A 86 31.86 -57.64 2.44
CA GLU A 86 31.77 -58.29 3.75
C GLU A 86 31.94 -57.32 4.93
N LYS A 87 31.38 -56.12 4.81
CA LYS A 87 31.39 -55.08 5.84
C LYS A 87 29.98 -54.54 6.05
N ASP A 88 29.66 -54.21 7.30
CA ASP A 88 28.44 -53.47 7.60
C ASP A 88 28.52 -52.09 6.93
N VAL A 89 27.54 -51.79 6.09
CA VAL A 89 27.43 -50.52 5.39
C VAL A 89 26.26 -49.77 5.99
N CYS A 90 26.54 -48.79 6.85
CA CYS A 90 25.53 -47.79 7.19
C CYS A 90 25.45 -46.82 6.01
N TRP A 91 24.60 -47.13 5.03
CA TRP A 91 24.48 -46.31 3.83
C TRP A 91 23.44 -45.19 4.01
N GLY A 92 23.57 -44.13 3.21
CA GLY A 92 22.72 -42.95 3.23
C GLY A 92 21.30 -43.18 2.68
N ARG A 93 20.56 -42.09 2.54
CA ARG A 93 19.16 -42.11 2.10
C ARG A 93 19.04 -42.45 0.60
N ALA A 94 18.06 -43.27 0.22
CA ALA A 94 17.68 -43.58 -1.16
C ALA A 94 16.21 -43.24 -1.40
N ILE A 95 15.78 -43.33 -2.67
CA ILE A 95 14.38 -43.24 -3.06
C ILE A 95 13.97 -44.54 -3.74
N ALA A 96 12.91 -45.19 -3.23
CA ALA A 96 12.22 -46.27 -3.93
C ALA A 96 11.12 -45.67 -4.81
N GLU A 97 11.17 -45.92 -6.11
CA GLU A 97 10.06 -45.60 -7.02
C GLU A 97 9.15 -46.82 -7.12
N ARG A 98 7.90 -46.65 -6.69
CA ARG A 98 6.84 -47.66 -6.77
C ARG A 98 6.35 -47.82 -8.23
N PRO A 99 5.70 -48.95 -8.60
CA PRO A 99 5.18 -49.15 -9.96
C PRO A 99 4.17 -48.08 -10.41
N ASN A 100 3.45 -47.46 -9.48
CA ASN A 100 2.51 -46.37 -9.73
C ASN A 100 3.20 -45.00 -9.92
N GLY A 101 4.54 -44.92 -9.83
CA GLY A 101 5.33 -43.71 -9.96
C GLY A 101 5.54 -42.92 -8.66
N GLU A 102 4.98 -43.36 -7.53
CA GLU A 102 5.20 -42.71 -6.23
C GLU A 102 6.66 -42.91 -5.77
N LEU A 103 7.26 -41.84 -5.25
CA LEU A 103 8.64 -41.82 -4.77
C LEU A 103 8.68 -41.85 -3.24
N ILE A 104 9.27 -42.90 -2.69
CA ILE A 104 9.38 -43.12 -1.24
C ILE A 104 10.83 -42.92 -0.80
N PRO A 105 11.17 -41.80 -0.14
CA PRO A 105 12.49 -41.65 0.47
C PRO A 105 12.62 -42.59 1.67
N PHE A 106 13.73 -43.31 1.77
CA PHE A 106 14.02 -44.22 2.88
C PHE A 106 15.51 -44.23 3.25
N SER A 107 15.82 -44.71 4.45
CA SER A 107 17.20 -45.03 4.87
C SER A 107 17.36 -46.55 4.98
N ALA A 108 18.49 -47.09 4.50
CA ALA A 108 18.76 -48.53 4.52
C ALA A 108 19.90 -48.86 5.49
N HIS A 109 19.70 -49.89 6.31
CA HIS A 109 20.65 -50.35 7.31
C HIS A 109 20.89 -51.85 7.17
N PRO A 110 21.67 -52.30 6.16
CA PRO A 110 22.04 -53.70 6.02
C PRO A 110 23.07 -54.11 7.09
N VAL A 111 22.86 -55.29 7.66
CA VAL A 111 23.74 -55.96 8.63
C VAL A 111 23.97 -57.39 8.16
N LEU A 112 25.22 -57.84 8.18
CA LEU A 112 25.58 -59.18 7.71
C LEU A 112 25.16 -60.28 8.71
N LEU A 113 24.66 -61.38 8.18
CA LEU A 113 24.30 -62.58 8.95
C LEU A 113 25.39 -63.64 8.77
N ARG A 114 25.91 -64.13 9.91
CA ARG A 114 26.93 -65.18 9.96
C ARG A 114 26.42 -66.38 10.76
N ASP A 115 26.85 -67.59 10.39
CA ASP A 115 26.53 -68.79 11.14
C ASP A 115 27.41 -68.95 12.39
N ALA A 116 27.26 -70.08 13.11
CA ALA A 116 28.03 -70.37 14.31
C ALA A 116 29.53 -70.60 14.05
N ALA A 117 29.93 -70.93 12.81
CA ALA A 117 31.32 -71.04 12.40
C ALA A 117 31.93 -69.69 11.99
N GLY A 118 31.09 -68.65 11.82
CA GLY A 118 31.48 -67.31 11.40
C GLY A 118 31.38 -67.09 9.89
N ASP A 119 30.88 -68.07 9.15
CA ASP A 119 30.73 -67.98 7.70
C ASP A 119 29.54 -67.09 7.35
N LEU A 120 29.72 -66.21 6.35
CA LEU A 120 28.66 -65.32 5.87
C LEU A 120 27.58 -66.15 5.16
N VAL A 121 26.37 -66.13 5.72
CA VAL A 121 25.20 -66.85 5.19
C VAL A 121 24.20 -65.93 4.49
N GLY A 122 24.27 -64.62 4.74
CA GLY A 122 23.34 -63.66 4.16
C GLY A 122 23.40 -62.30 4.83
N ALA A 123 22.32 -61.52 4.73
CA ALA A 123 22.19 -60.22 5.38
C ALA A 123 20.74 -59.90 5.71
N ILE A 124 20.53 -59.05 6.71
CA ILE A 124 19.24 -58.45 7.06
C ILE A 124 19.32 -56.95 6.82
N ASN A 125 18.26 -56.34 6.34
CA ASN A 125 18.22 -54.89 6.12
C ASN A 125 16.92 -54.31 6.66
N THR A 126 17.07 -53.21 7.39
CA THR A 126 15.96 -52.40 7.90
C THR A 126 15.82 -51.14 7.06
N LEU A 127 14.62 -50.90 6.54
CA LEU A 127 14.28 -49.72 5.76
C LEU A 127 13.42 -48.77 6.60
N LEU A 128 13.93 -47.56 6.85
CA LEU A 128 13.20 -46.52 7.57
C LEU A 128 12.56 -45.55 6.57
N ASP A 129 11.24 -45.47 6.55
CA ASP A 129 10.48 -44.50 5.76
C ASP A 129 10.73 -43.07 6.26
N LEU A 130 11.15 -42.18 5.36
CA LEU A 130 11.50 -40.79 5.67
C LEU A 130 10.45 -39.78 5.20
N ARG A 131 9.27 -40.21 4.71
CA ARG A 131 8.22 -39.31 4.21
C ARG A 131 7.76 -38.30 5.26
N THR A 132 7.49 -38.76 6.48
CA THR A 132 7.02 -37.90 7.58
C THR A 132 8.03 -36.81 7.96
N GLN A 133 9.32 -37.18 8.02
CA GLN A 133 10.40 -36.23 8.29
C GLN A 133 10.56 -35.23 7.14
N THR A 134 10.55 -35.72 5.90
CA THR A 134 10.68 -34.89 4.70
C THR A 134 9.54 -33.89 4.60
N MET A 135 8.29 -34.32 4.81
CA MET A 135 7.13 -33.44 4.82
C MET A 135 7.18 -32.39 5.93
N ALA A 136 7.68 -32.75 7.12
CA ALA A 136 7.86 -31.81 8.22
C ALA A 136 8.93 -30.76 7.90
N ASP A 137 10.05 -31.16 7.32
CA ASP A 137 11.12 -30.26 6.89
C ASP A 137 10.68 -29.34 5.75
N GLU A 138 9.95 -29.86 4.77
CA GLU A 138 9.35 -29.08 3.68
C GLU A 138 8.33 -28.07 4.21
N ALA A 139 7.45 -28.49 5.12
CA ALA A 139 6.48 -27.61 5.76
C ALA A 139 7.18 -26.49 6.54
N ARG A 140 8.25 -26.82 7.30
CA ARG A 140 9.05 -25.84 8.04
C ARG A 140 9.73 -24.84 7.11
N THR A 141 10.33 -25.34 6.02
CA THR A 141 11.01 -24.51 5.01
C THR A 141 10.00 -23.59 4.30
N ARG A 142 8.83 -24.12 3.95
CA ARG A 142 7.73 -23.33 3.36
C ARG A 142 7.24 -22.23 4.31
N LEU A 143 7.05 -22.54 5.59
CA LEU A 143 6.64 -21.55 6.60
C LEU A 143 7.69 -20.46 6.80
N ALA A 144 8.98 -20.83 6.83
CA ALA A 144 10.07 -19.86 6.89
C ALA A 144 10.05 -18.92 5.67
N ALA A 145 9.91 -19.46 4.46
CA ALA A 145 9.81 -18.65 3.25
C ALA A 145 8.60 -17.70 3.24
N ILE A 146 7.46 -18.12 3.80
CA ILE A 146 6.27 -17.25 3.97
C ILE A 146 6.56 -16.10 4.94
N VAL A 147 7.26 -16.37 6.05
CA VAL A 147 7.64 -15.35 7.04
C VAL A 147 8.66 -14.36 6.46
N ASP A 148 9.67 -14.85 5.74
CA ASP A 148 10.74 -14.03 5.18
C ASP A 148 10.26 -13.16 4.00
N SER A 149 9.33 -13.69 3.19
CA SER A 149 8.71 -12.94 2.09
C SER A 149 7.64 -11.93 2.53
N SER A 150 7.24 -11.93 3.81
CA SER A 150 6.29 -10.96 4.36
C SER A 150 6.83 -9.53 4.25
N MET A 151 5.95 -8.58 3.92
CA MET A 151 6.25 -7.15 3.97
C MET A 151 6.08 -6.56 5.38
N ASP A 152 5.26 -7.21 6.23
CA ASP A 152 5.12 -6.83 7.62
C ASP A 152 6.28 -7.40 8.44
N ALA A 153 6.76 -6.60 9.40
CA ALA A 153 7.79 -7.03 10.34
C ALA A 153 7.23 -8.09 11.29
N ILE A 154 7.87 -9.26 11.33
CA ILE A 154 7.49 -10.38 12.19
C ILE A 154 8.62 -10.64 13.17
N VAL A 155 8.33 -10.49 14.46
CA VAL A 155 9.29 -10.63 15.55
C VAL A 155 8.72 -11.59 16.58
N SER A 156 9.47 -12.62 16.95
CA SER A 156 9.11 -13.45 18.11
C SER A 156 9.98 -13.12 19.32
N LYS A 157 9.45 -13.37 20.51
CA LYS A 157 10.16 -13.21 21.77
C LYS A 157 9.75 -14.28 22.77
N ASP A 158 10.62 -14.59 23.73
CA ASP A 158 10.30 -15.44 24.86
C ASP A 158 9.37 -14.75 25.88
N ILE A 159 9.01 -15.45 26.95
CA ILE A 159 8.12 -14.93 28.01
C ILE A 159 8.74 -13.80 28.86
N ASN A 160 10.05 -13.59 28.74
CA ASN A 160 10.80 -12.50 29.38
C ASN A 160 10.96 -11.29 28.46
N GLY A 161 10.43 -11.36 27.23
CA GLY A 161 10.50 -10.30 26.25
C GLY A 161 11.81 -10.24 25.46
N ILE A 162 12.63 -11.28 25.52
CA ILE A 162 13.87 -11.39 24.74
C ILE A 162 13.55 -11.87 23.33
N ILE A 163 14.02 -11.14 22.33
CA ILE A 163 13.76 -11.43 20.91
C ILE A 163 14.40 -12.78 20.54
N THR A 164 13.61 -13.66 19.93
CA THR A 164 14.01 -15.01 19.50
C THR A 164 14.03 -15.20 18.00
N SER A 165 13.30 -14.37 17.23
CA SER A 165 13.36 -14.38 15.76
C SER A 165 13.13 -12.99 15.18
N TRP A 166 13.67 -12.80 13.98
CA TRP A 166 13.67 -11.52 13.27
C TRP A 166 13.64 -11.78 11.76
N ASN A 167 12.58 -11.36 11.05
CA ASN A 167 12.50 -11.51 9.60
C ASN A 167 13.07 -10.28 8.85
N ASP A 168 13.25 -10.40 7.54
CA ASP A 168 13.82 -9.34 6.70
C ASP A 168 13.02 -8.03 6.76
N ALA A 169 11.70 -8.10 6.90
CA ALA A 169 10.86 -6.92 7.04
C ALA A 169 11.09 -6.19 8.37
N ALA A 170 11.38 -6.90 9.46
CA ALA A 170 11.74 -6.28 10.73
C ALA A 170 13.08 -5.52 10.64
N GLU A 171 14.05 -6.06 9.91
CA GLU A 171 15.30 -5.37 9.63
C GLU A 171 15.07 -4.09 8.82
N ARG A 172 14.30 -4.16 7.73
CA ARG A 172 13.94 -2.97 6.93
C ARG A 172 13.18 -1.92 7.75
N LEU A 173 12.26 -2.36 8.62
CA LEU A 173 11.39 -1.47 9.38
C LEU A 173 12.12 -0.76 10.52
N PHE A 174 12.93 -1.50 11.29
CA PHE A 174 13.55 -1.01 12.52
C PHE A 174 15.04 -0.67 12.38
N GLY A 175 15.70 -1.13 11.31
CA GLY A 175 17.11 -0.84 11.02
C GLY A 175 18.12 -1.68 11.81
N TYR A 176 17.69 -2.75 12.47
CA TYR A 176 18.55 -3.70 13.18
C TYR A 176 18.67 -4.99 12.39
N THR A 177 19.90 -5.50 12.25
CA THR A 177 20.12 -6.83 11.67
C THR A 177 19.63 -7.92 12.64
N PRO A 178 19.32 -9.14 12.18
CA PRO A 178 18.99 -10.26 13.06
C PRO A 178 20.05 -10.50 14.14
N ALA A 179 21.34 -10.36 13.80
CA ALA A 179 22.45 -10.55 14.74
C ALA A 179 22.50 -9.49 15.85
N GLU A 180 22.00 -8.29 15.59
CA GLU A 180 21.91 -7.21 16.59
C GLU A 180 20.65 -7.30 17.44
N ALA A 181 19.55 -7.82 16.88
CA ALA A 181 18.24 -7.84 17.49
C ALA A 181 17.98 -9.11 18.34
N ILE A 182 18.37 -10.30 17.84
CA ILE A 182 18.12 -11.57 18.53
C ILE A 182 18.93 -11.61 19.84
N GLY A 183 18.29 -12.02 20.93
CA GLY A 183 18.87 -12.01 22.28
C GLY A 183 18.77 -10.67 23.00
N ARG A 184 18.24 -9.62 22.38
CA ARG A 184 17.97 -8.32 23.01
C ARG A 184 16.53 -8.20 23.52
N PRO A 185 16.26 -7.34 24.51
CA PRO A 185 14.89 -7.08 24.96
C PRO A 185 14.11 -6.29 23.90
N VAL A 186 12.87 -6.70 23.62
CA VAL A 186 12.01 -6.03 22.63
C VAL A 186 11.68 -4.57 22.95
N THR A 187 11.90 -4.15 24.20
CA THR A 187 11.76 -2.75 24.65
C THR A 187 12.68 -1.79 23.93
N MET A 188 13.77 -2.27 23.30
CA MET A 188 14.63 -1.44 22.45
C MET A 188 13.90 -0.81 21.24
N LEU A 189 12.74 -1.37 20.85
CA LEU A 189 11.89 -0.87 19.77
C LEU A 189 10.79 0.06 20.27
N ILE A 190 10.70 0.29 21.58
CA ILE A 190 9.60 0.99 22.21
C ILE A 190 10.12 2.32 22.77
N PRO A 191 9.56 3.46 22.36
CA PRO A 191 9.88 4.75 22.94
C PRO A 191 9.71 4.75 24.46
N ILE A 192 10.55 5.53 25.17
CA ILE A 192 10.56 5.53 26.64
C ILE A 192 9.20 5.92 27.27
N ASP A 193 8.45 6.78 26.58
CA ASP A 193 7.10 7.24 26.94
C ASP A 193 6.00 6.19 26.67
N HIS A 194 6.35 5.02 26.11
CA HIS A 194 5.43 3.94 25.74
C HIS A 194 5.81 2.58 26.37
N LEU A 195 6.78 2.53 27.29
CA LEU A 195 7.26 1.25 27.86
C LEU A 195 6.19 0.47 28.63
N ASP A 196 5.24 1.15 29.27
CA ASP A 196 4.14 0.52 30.02
C ASP A 196 3.23 -0.35 29.12
N GLU A 197 3.21 -0.04 27.81
CA GLU A 197 2.49 -0.80 26.80
C GLU A 197 2.95 -2.28 26.77
N GLU A 198 4.26 -2.50 26.90
CA GLU A 198 4.84 -3.85 26.87
C GLU A 198 4.42 -4.69 28.09
N THR A 199 4.34 -4.06 29.26
CA THR A 199 3.89 -4.71 30.49
C THR A 199 2.45 -5.22 30.34
N SER A 200 1.57 -4.40 29.77
CA SER A 200 0.17 -4.75 29.49
C SER A 200 0.05 -5.86 28.43
N ILE A 201 0.88 -5.82 27.39
CA ILE A 201 0.90 -6.87 26.37
C ILE A 201 1.31 -8.21 26.99
N ILE A 202 2.41 -8.24 27.76
CA ILE A 202 2.93 -9.49 28.35
C ILE A 202 1.91 -10.12 29.30
N SER A 203 1.20 -9.34 30.11
CA SER A 203 0.19 -9.88 31.03
C SER A 203 -0.95 -10.58 30.29
N ARG A 204 -1.44 -9.98 29.20
CA ARG A 204 -2.48 -10.59 28.33
C ARG A 204 -1.97 -11.84 27.62
N ILE A 205 -0.74 -11.81 27.11
CA ILE A 205 -0.13 -13.00 26.49
C ILE A 205 0.00 -14.13 27.52
N ARG A 206 0.39 -13.84 28.77
CA ARG A 206 0.46 -14.86 29.84
C ARG A 206 -0.90 -15.47 30.17
N ALA A 207 -1.98 -14.71 30.02
CA ALA A 207 -3.35 -15.21 30.13
C ALA A 207 -3.82 -16.00 28.89
N GLY A 208 -2.99 -16.12 27.84
CA GLY A 208 -3.35 -16.80 26.60
C GLY A 208 -4.19 -15.97 25.64
N GLU A 209 -4.34 -14.68 25.92
CA GLU A 209 -5.10 -13.76 25.07
C GLU A 209 -4.27 -13.27 23.90
N ARG A 210 -4.94 -12.98 22.80
CA ARG A 210 -4.37 -12.22 21.68
C ARG A 210 -4.61 -10.74 21.90
N VAL A 211 -3.60 -9.92 21.61
CA VAL A 211 -3.77 -8.47 21.49
C VAL A 211 -4.18 -8.17 20.04
N PRO A 212 -5.42 -7.70 19.80
CA PRO A 212 -5.89 -7.36 18.45
C PRO A 212 -5.08 -6.20 17.89
N SER A 213 -5.25 -5.91 16.60
CA SER A 213 -4.53 -4.81 15.96
C SER A 213 -4.87 -3.45 16.58
N TYR A 214 -3.84 -2.65 16.88
CA TYR A 214 -3.97 -1.25 17.30
C TYR A 214 -2.79 -0.43 16.77
N GLU A 215 -2.98 0.88 16.66
CA GLU A 215 -1.93 1.80 16.24
C GLU A 215 -1.10 2.26 17.45
N THR A 216 0.23 2.22 17.32
CA THR A 216 1.18 2.72 18.31
C THR A 216 2.42 3.27 17.60
N VAL A 217 3.39 3.75 18.37
CA VAL A 217 4.67 4.23 17.87
C VAL A 217 5.79 3.30 18.33
N ARG A 218 6.72 3.05 17.42
CA ARG A 218 7.97 2.34 17.68
C ARG A 218 9.16 3.23 17.38
N GLN A 219 10.33 2.77 17.80
CA GLN A 219 11.60 3.46 17.61
C GLN A 219 12.54 2.60 16.76
N ARG A 220 13.18 3.22 15.78
CA ARG A 220 14.21 2.60 14.95
C ARG A 220 15.60 2.74 15.60
N LYS A 221 16.60 2.06 15.03
CA LYS A 221 18.01 2.15 15.45
C LYS A 221 18.59 3.56 15.47
N ASP A 222 18.20 4.39 14.52
CA ASP A 222 18.61 5.81 14.43
C ASP A 222 17.89 6.72 15.44
N GLY A 223 16.98 6.17 16.25
CA GLY A 223 16.17 6.91 17.22
C GLY A 223 14.90 7.52 16.63
N SER A 224 14.68 7.46 15.32
CA SER A 224 13.47 7.96 14.66
C SER A 224 12.23 7.19 15.12
N ARG A 225 11.11 7.91 15.22
CA ARG A 225 9.81 7.34 15.57
C ARG A 225 9.10 6.86 14.29
N ILE A 226 8.45 5.71 14.39
CA ILE A 226 7.67 5.12 13.30
C ILE A 226 6.27 4.73 13.81
N PRO A 227 5.19 5.23 13.18
CA PRO A 227 3.85 4.76 13.49
C PRO A 227 3.65 3.37 12.91
N VAL A 228 3.17 2.43 13.72
CA VAL A 228 2.90 1.06 13.31
C VAL A 228 1.52 0.60 13.76
N SER A 229 0.92 -0.28 12.96
CA SER A 229 -0.18 -1.12 13.39
C SER A 229 0.39 -2.42 13.96
N LEU A 230 0.18 -2.67 15.25
CA LEU A 230 0.76 -3.79 15.98
C LEU A 230 -0.29 -4.84 16.35
N THR A 231 0.01 -6.10 16.09
CA THR A 231 -0.75 -7.26 16.58
C THR A 231 0.18 -8.18 17.35
N VAL A 232 -0.27 -8.75 18.48
CA VAL A 232 0.54 -9.66 19.30
C VAL A 232 -0.24 -10.93 19.63
N SER A 233 0.37 -12.09 19.37
CA SER A 233 -0.24 -13.41 19.58
C SER A 233 0.65 -14.30 20.46
N PRO A 234 0.08 -15.15 21.34
CA PRO A 234 0.86 -16.11 22.12
C PRO A 234 1.45 -17.20 21.22
N ILE A 235 2.68 -17.61 21.50
CA ILE A 235 3.32 -18.79 20.89
C ILE A 235 3.23 -19.94 21.90
N ARG A 236 2.76 -21.10 21.42
CA ARG A 236 2.61 -22.31 22.24
C ARG A 236 3.58 -23.41 21.80
N ASP A 237 4.04 -24.21 22.74
CA ASP A 237 4.81 -25.43 22.47
C ASP A 237 3.90 -26.62 22.06
N GLY A 238 4.51 -27.77 21.78
CA GLY A 238 3.81 -28.99 21.35
C GLY A 238 2.87 -29.60 22.38
N ILE A 239 2.88 -29.13 23.63
CA ILE A 239 1.97 -29.55 24.70
C ILE A 239 1.01 -28.42 25.12
N GLY A 240 0.98 -27.30 24.38
CA GLY A 240 0.03 -26.20 24.54
C GLY A 240 0.44 -25.12 25.54
N ARG A 241 1.64 -25.17 26.13
CA ARG A 241 2.13 -24.15 27.06
C ARG A 241 2.60 -22.92 26.32
N ILE A 242 2.36 -21.75 26.88
CA ILE A 242 2.81 -20.47 26.30
C ILE A 242 4.30 -20.32 26.57
N VAL A 243 5.09 -20.26 25.50
CA VAL A 243 6.55 -20.12 25.56
C VAL A 243 7.05 -18.75 25.12
N GLY A 244 6.17 -17.93 24.55
CA GLY A 244 6.53 -16.60 24.06
C GLY A 244 5.39 -15.89 23.36
N ALA A 245 5.75 -14.89 22.55
CA ALA A 245 4.80 -14.13 21.74
C ALA A 245 5.37 -13.86 20.34
N SER A 246 4.49 -13.84 19.34
CA SER A 246 4.79 -13.28 18.02
C SER A 246 4.16 -11.88 17.91
N LYS A 247 4.92 -10.95 17.37
CA LYS A 247 4.51 -9.58 17.04
C LYS A 247 4.52 -9.42 15.53
N ILE A 248 3.46 -8.84 15.00
CA ILE A 248 3.39 -8.34 13.63
C ILE A 248 3.27 -6.83 13.71
N ALA A 249 4.24 -6.12 13.12
CA ALA A 249 4.25 -4.67 13.03
C ALA A 249 4.20 -4.24 11.56
N ARG A 250 3.16 -3.50 11.20
CA ARG A 250 2.98 -2.91 9.87
C ARG A 250 3.27 -1.43 9.91
N ASP A 251 4.11 -0.93 9.00
CA ASP A 251 4.30 0.50 8.80
C ASP A 251 3.00 1.15 8.31
N ILE A 252 2.55 2.18 9.02
CA ILE A 252 1.37 2.97 8.64
C ILE A 252 1.71 4.43 8.35
N SER A 253 2.99 4.75 8.11
CA SER A 253 3.47 6.11 7.84
C SER A 253 2.77 6.73 6.63
N SER A 254 2.71 5.99 5.50
CA SER A 254 2.04 6.46 4.28
C SER A 254 0.53 6.67 4.47
N HIS A 255 -0.11 5.82 5.28
CA HIS A 255 -1.52 5.96 5.63
C HIS A 255 -1.74 7.23 6.45
N LYS A 256 -0.93 7.46 7.49
CA LYS A 256 -1.00 8.67 8.34
C LYS A 256 -0.71 9.95 7.56
N GLU A 257 0.24 9.92 6.63
CA GLU A 257 0.54 11.06 5.76
C GLU A 257 -0.63 11.39 4.83
N SER A 258 -1.23 10.37 4.22
CA SER A 258 -2.42 10.53 3.37
C SER A 258 -3.62 11.07 4.15
N GLU A 259 -3.88 10.54 5.35
CA GLU A 259 -4.92 11.07 6.24
C GLU A 259 -4.69 12.54 6.58
N ARG A 260 -3.44 12.91 6.89
CA ARG A 260 -3.07 14.30 7.19
C ARG A 260 -3.28 15.21 5.99
N ARG A 261 -2.87 14.77 4.79
CA ARG A 261 -3.05 15.52 3.53
C ARG A 261 -4.53 15.75 3.25
N ILE A 262 -5.37 14.72 3.38
CA ILE A 262 -6.83 14.85 3.21
C ILE A 262 -7.41 15.85 4.21
N ARG A 263 -7.02 15.82 5.49
CA ARG A 263 -7.51 16.78 6.49
C ARG A 263 -7.10 18.22 6.17
N LEU A 264 -5.89 18.44 5.66
CA LEU A 264 -5.43 19.77 5.25
C LEU A 264 -6.24 20.30 4.06
N LEU A 265 -6.42 19.48 3.02
CA LEU A 265 -7.25 19.82 1.86
C LEU A 265 -8.70 20.11 2.27
N MET A 266 -9.29 19.28 3.14
CA MET A 266 -10.63 19.52 3.67
C MET A 266 -10.74 20.83 4.46
N ARG A 267 -9.72 21.18 5.24
CA ARG A 267 -9.69 22.46 5.97
C ARG A 267 -9.63 23.64 5.00
N GLU A 268 -8.87 23.51 3.93
CA GLU A 268 -8.75 24.54 2.89
C GLU A 268 -10.07 24.73 2.12
N VAL A 269 -10.70 23.65 1.67
CA VAL A 269 -12.02 23.68 1.02
C VAL A 269 -13.05 24.36 1.94
N ASN A 270 -13.10 23.97 3.22
CA ASN A 270 -14.00 24.59 4.18
C ASN A 270 -13.74 26.09 4.34
N HIS A 271 -12.48 26.52 4.37
CA HIS A 271 -12.14 27.94 4.43
C HIS A 271 -12.62 28.68 3.17
N ARG A 272 -12.41 28.10 1.97
CA ARG A 272 -12.86 28.68 0.70
C ARG A 272 -14.38 28.82 0.62
N VAL A 273 -15.12 27.79 1.02
CA VAL A 273 -16.59 27.83 1.07
C VAL A 273 -17.09 28.92 2.03
N LYS A 274 -16.49 29.05 3.22
CA LYS A 274 -16.82 30.12 4.17
C LYS A 274 -16.58 31.52 3.60
N ASN A 275 -15.50 31.70 2.84
CA ASN A 275 -15.22 32.96 2.16
C ASN A 275 -16.30 33.27 1.11
N GLN A 276 -16.72 32.28 0.30
CA GLN A 276 -17.80 32.46 -0.67
C GLN A 276 -19.11 32.86 -0.01
N TYR A 277 -19.49 32.23 1.10
CA TYR A 277 -20.69 32.63 1.85
C TYR A 277 -20.62 34.05 2.38
N SER A 278 -19.44 34.52 2.78
CA SER A 278 -19.26 35.89 3.25
C SER A 278 -19.47 36.91 2.13
N VAL A 279 -19.04 36.60 0.89
CA VAL A 279 -19.34 37.42 -0.29
C VAL A 279 -20.84 37.43 -0.58
N ILE A 280 -21.49 36.26 -0.57
CA ILE A 280 -22.94 36.15 -0.82
C ILE A 280 -23.76 36.92 0.23
N ILE A 281 -23.43 36.78 1.52
CA ILE A 281 -24.12 37.50 2.60
C ILE A 281 -23.94 39.01 2.44
N SER A 282 -22.73 39.46 2.10
CA SER A 282 -22.43 40.88 1.87
C SER A 282 -23.22 41.41 0.68
N MET A 283 -23.28 40.64 -0.40
CA MET A 283 -24.06 40.95 -1.60
C MET A 283 -25.56 41.06 -1.30
N ILE A 284 -26.13 40.10 -0.56
CA ILE A 284 -27.54 40.13 -0.16
C ILE A 284 -27.84 41.38 0.68
N ARG A 285 -27.02 41.66 1.69
CA ARG A 285 -27.19 42.84 2.58
C ARG A 285 -27.19 44.14 1.79
N GLU A 286 -26.24 44.31 0.88
CA GLU A 286 -26.15 45.54 0.09
C GLU A 286 -27.25 45.64 -0.99
N THR A 287 -27.64 44.53 -1.60
CA THR A 287 -28.76 44.51 -2.56
C THR A 287 -30.08 44.86 -1.88
N SER A 288 -30.29 44.36 -0.66
CA SER A 288 -31.48 44.66 0.15
C SER A 288 -31.60 46.15 0.49
N LYS A 289 -30.49 46.85 0.75
CA LYS A 289 -30.50 48.30 1.03
C LYS A 289 -30.95 49.14 -0.17
N GLN A 290 -30.83 48.61 -1.39
CA GLN A 290 -31.00 49.38 -2.63
C GLN A 290 -32.21 48.94 -3.46
N ALA A 291 -32.78 47.77 -3.17
CA ALA A 291 -33.94 47.29 -3.88
C ALA A 291 -35.21 48.04 -3.41
N SER A 292 -35.96 48.57 -4.36
CA SER A 292 -37.22 49.28 -4.11
C SER A 292 -38.38 48.33 -3.81
N THR A 293 -38.33 47.10 -4.33
CA THR A 293 -39.37 46.07 -4.13
C THR A 293 -38.77 44.68 -3.94
N PRO A 294 -39.49 43.73 -3.32
CA PRO A 294 -39.06 42.34 -3.20
C PRO A 294 -38.77 41.65 -4.54
N ALA A 295 -39.52 41.98 -5.60
CA ALA A 295 -39.31 41.41 -6.93
C ALA A 295 -37.96 41.84 -7.54
N VAL A 296 -37.66 43.15 -7.47
CA VAL A 296 -36.37 43.70 -7.94
C VAL A 296 -35.20 43.17 -7.11
N PHE A 297 -35.41 42.96 -5.81
CA PHE A 297 -34.41 42.32 -4.95
C PHE A 297 -34.09 40.89 -5.42
N LEU A 298 -35.12 40.05 -5.61
CA LEU A 298 -34.96 38.66 -6.04
C LEU A 298 -34.24 38.57 -7.38
N GLU A 299 -34.66 39.39 -8.35
CA GLU A 299 -34.06 39.46 -9.68
C GLU A 299 -32.57 39.80 -9.62
N ARG A 300 -32.20 40.87 -8.88
CA ARG A 300 -30.80 41.31 -8.74
C ARG A 300 -29.92 40.30 -8.01
N VAL A 301 -30.45 39.66 -6.96
CA VAL A 301 -29.69 38.61 -6.26
C VAL A 301 -29.47 37.41 -7.18
N ARG A 302 -30.49 37.01 -7.96
CA ARG A 302 -30.38 35.89 -8.90
C ARG A 302 -29.35 36.16 -9.99
N GLU A 303 -29.38 37.33 -10.62
CA GLU A 303 -28.39 37.73 -11.65
C GLU A 303 -26.95 37.60 -11.11
N ARG A 304 -26.71 38.09 -9.89
CA ARG A 304 -25.38 38.08 -9.29
C ARG A 304 -24.90 36.71 -8.83
N ILE A 305 -25.80 35.86 -8.35
CA ILE A 305 -25.45 34.47 -8.01
C ILE A 305 -25.02 33.73 -9.29
N LEU A 306 -25.71 33.95 -10.41
CA LEU A 306 -25.34 33.34 -11.68
C LEU A 306 -23.97 33.83 -12.17
N ALA A 307 -23.67 35.13 -12.05
CA ALA A 307 -22.35 35.67 -12.34
C ALA A 307 -21.24 35.04 -11.49
N LEU A 308 -21.54 34.80 -10.20
CA LEU A 308 -20.65 34.13 -9.28
C LEU A 308 -20.36 32.70 -9.72
N SER A 309 -21.39 31.99 -10.17
CA SER A 309 -21.28 30.63 -10.67
C SER A 309 -20.41 30.57 -11.93
N GLU A 310 -20.55 31.50 -12.87
CA GLU A 310 -19.69 31.53 -14.08
C GLU A 310 -18.20 31.73 -13.73
N SER A 311 -17.90 32.62 -12.78
CA SER A 311 -16.54 32.78 -12.26
C SER A 311 -16.02 31.51 -11.57
N HIS A 312 -16.91 30.76 -10.92
CA HIS A 312 -16.59 29.48 -10.27
C HIS A 312 -16.34 28.37 -11.30
N ASP A 313 -17.13 28.32 -12.38
CA ASP A 313 -16.96 27.34 -13.45
C ASP A 313 -15.62 27.50 -14.17
N LEU A 314 -15.14 28.74 -14.38
CA LEU A 314 -13.78 29.00 -14.88
C LEU A 314 -12.71 28.38 -13.97
N LEU A 315 -12.87 28.50 -12.65
CA LEU A 315 -11.92 27.91 -11.69
C LEU A 315 -12.00 26.38 -11.68
N VAL A 316 -13.19 25.80 -11.73
CA VAL A 316 -13.37 24.34 -11.72
C VAL A 316 -12.82 23.71 -13.00
N ASN A 317 -13.11 24.29 -14.17
CA ASN A 317 -12.67 23.77 -15.46
C ASN A 317 -11.15 23.88 -15.67
N ALA A 318 -10.50 24.84 -14.99
CA ALA A 318 -9.06 25.01 -15.00
C ALA A 318 -8.32 24.27 -13.86
N GLU A 319 -8.95 23.30 -13.20
CA GLU A 319 -8.41 22.60 -12.02
C GLU A 319 -7.89 23.57 -10.94
N TRP A 320 -8.56 24.70 -10.77
CA TRP A 320 -8.21 25.78 -9.84
C TRP A 320 -6.89 26.50 -10.11
N ARG A 321 -6.27 26.31 -11.28
CA ARG A 321 -5.02 27.01 -11.66
C ARG A 321 -5.21 28.52 -11.84
N GLY A 322 -6.44 28.97 -12.05
CA GLY A 322 -6.81 30.38 -12.24
C GLY A 322 -7.53 30.59 -13.57
N ALA A 323 -7.75 31.85 -13.93
CA ALA A 323 -8.17 32.28 -15.26
C ALA A 323 -7.35 33.51 -15.66
N THR A 324 -7.07 33.69 -16.94
CA THR A 324 -6.42 34.92 -17.40
C THR A 324 -7.39 36.09 -17.30
N VAL A 325 -6.87 37.32 -17.22
CA VAL A 325 -7.72 38.52 -17.24
C VAL A 325 -8.60 38.54 -18.48
N ALA A 326 -8.06 38.17 -19.65
CA ALA A 326 -8.78 38.11 -20.91
C ALA A 326 -9.95 37.10 -20.88
N GLU A 327 -9.69 35.85 -20.44
CA GLU A 327 -10.73 34.82 -20.31
C GLU A 327 -11.84 35.25 -19.34
N LEU A 328 -11.47 35.92 -18.25
CA LEU A 328 -12.44 36.40 -17.26
C LEU A 328 -13.30 37.53 -17.81
N VAL A 329 -12.72 38.49 -18.53
CA VAL A 329 -13.48 39.56 -19.21
C VAL A 329 -14.41 38.95 -20.25
N GLU A 330 -13.91 38.06 -21.11
CA GLU A 330 -14.72 37.40 -22.13
C GLU A 330 -15.91 36.64 -21.54
N ALA A 331 -15.67 35.84 -20.49
CA ALA A 331 -16.71 35.08 -19.81
C ALA A 331 -17.81 36.00 -19.25
N GLN A 332 -17.44 37.13 -18.62
CA GLN A 332 -18.39 38.02 -17.97
C GLN A 332 -19.13 38.96 -18.95
N VAL A 333 -18.55 39.27 -20.11
CA VAL A 333 -19.12 40.24 -21.05
C VAL A 333 -19.89 39.57 -22.19
N ARG A 334 -19.60 38.31 -22.55
CA ARG A 334 -20.18 37.65 -23.75
C ARG A 334 -21.71 37.59 -23.78
N ALA A 335 -22.35 37.60 -22.62
CA ALA A 335 -23.82 37.58 -22.53
C ALA A 335 -24.46 38.92 -22.94
N PHE A 336 -23.68 40.01 -22.97
CA PHE A 336 -24.16 41.37 -23.15
C PHE A 336 -23.74 42.02 -24.46
N ALA A 337 -22.64 41.57 -25.07
CA ALA A 337 -22.12 42.17 -26.31
C ALA A 337 -21.46 41.14 -27.23
N ALA A 338 -21.52 41.41 -28.53
CA ALA A 338 -20.73 40.70 -29.52
C ALA A 338 -19.23 41.00 -29.32
N GLN A 339 -18.37 40.02 -29.60
CA GLN A 339 -16.93 40.09 -29.37
C GLN A 339 -16.25 41.27 -30.10
N SER A 340 -16.81 41.74 -31.22
CA SER A 340 -16.31 42.90 -31.96
C SER A 340 -16.48 44.25 -31.26
N ARG A 341 -17.26 44.31 -30.18
CA ARG A 341 -17.53 45.54 -29.41
C ARG A 341 -16.75 45.62 -28.10
N VAL A 342 -15.96 44.59 -27.80
CA VAL A 342 -15.21 44.46 -26.54
C VAL A 342 -13.76 44.18 -26.88
N SER A 343 -12.89 45.10 -26.51
CA SER A 343 -11.44 44.95 -26.59
C SER A 343 -10.90 44.59 -25.21
N ALA A 344 -10.03 43.59 -25.13
CA ALA A 344 -9.35 43.18 -23.89
C ALA A 344 -7.86 43.01 -24.18
N GLN A 345 -7.03 43.94 -23.70
CA GLN A 345 -5.60 44.02 -24.05
C GLN A 345 -4.70 44.17 -22.83
N GLY A 346 -3.64 43.38 -22.78
CA GLY A 346 -2.62 43.45 -21.73
C GLY A 346 -1.74 42.20 -21.71
N PRO A 347 -0.75 42.13 -20.80
CA PRO A 347 0.11 40.96 -20.66
C PRO A 347 -0.68 39.75 -20.15
N VAL A 348 -0.25 38.54 -20.48
CA VAL A 348 -0.86 37.30 -19.96
C VAL A 348 -0.59 37.20 -18.46
N ILE A 349 -1.63 37.40 -17.66
CA ILE A 349 -1.59 37.29 -16.20
C ILE A 349 -2.56 36.19 -15.78
N MET A 350 -2.04 35.13 -15.19
CA MET A 350 -2.84 34.10 -14.53
C MET A 350 -3.33 34.63 -13.19
N LEU A 351 -4.64 34.82 -13.03
CA LEU A 351 -5.22 35.35 -11.80
C LEU A 351 -5.30 34.28 -10.71
N LYS A 352 -5.00 34.67 -9.47
CA LYS A 352 -5.31 33.84 -8.29
C LYS A 352 -6.81 33.60 -8.19
N PRO A 353 -7.27 32.48 -7.60
CA PRO A 353 -8.71 32.20 -7.41
C PRO A 353 -9.47 33.34 -6.73
N ASN A 354 -8.84 34.00 -5.74
CA ASN A 354 -9.41 35.16 -5.07
C ASN A 354 -9.60 36.35 -6.05
N ALA A 355 -8.64 36.59 -6.94
CA ALA A 355 -8.74 37.65 -7.92
C ALA A 355 -9.77 37.35 -9.01
N VAL A 356 -9.84 36.11 -9.49
CA VAL A 356 -10.90 35.66 -10.43
C VAL A 356 -12.28 35.96 -9.84
N GLN A 357 -12.49 35.63 -8.58
CA GLN A 357 -13.76 35.86 -7.88
C GLN A 357 -14.17 37.34 -7.86
N TYR A 358 -13.28 38.23 -7.40
CA TYR A 358 -13.64 39.64 -7.19
C TYR A 358 -13.64 40.46 -8.48
N LEU A 359 -12.71 40.18 -9.39
CA LEU A 359 -12.70 40.79 -10.73
C LEU A 359 -13.90 40.29 -11.55
N GLY A 360 -14.28 39.02 -11.43
CA GLY A 360 -15.45 38.47 -12.09
C GLY A 360 -16.73 39.22 -11.72
N ILE A 361 -16.96 39.46 -10.43
CA ILE A 361 -18.11 40.27 -9.97
C ILE A 361 -18.00 41.72 -10.46
N ALA A 362 -16.80 42.32 -10.44
CA ALA A 362 -16.59 43.69 -10.91
C ALA A 362 -16.91 43.84 -12.41
N PHE A 363 -16.38 42.95 -13.26
CA PHE A 363 -16.67 42.94 -14.69
C PHE A 363 -18.13 42.65 -14.98
N HIS A 364 -18.76 41.74 -14.24
CA HIS A 364 -20.18 41.49 -14.38
C HIS A 364 -21.03 42.74 -14.11
N GLU A 365 -20.73 43.46 -13.02
CA GLU A 365 -21.45 44.69 -12.69
C GLU A 365 -21.20 45.79 -13.74
N LEU A 366 -19.97 45.93 -14.25
CA LEU A 366 -19.65 46.85 -15.33
C LEU A 366 -20.41 46.49 -16.62
N ALA A 367 -20.34 45.24 -17.07
CA ALA A 367 -21.01 44.76 -18.27
C ALA A 367 -22.53 44.92 -18.18
N THR A 368 -23.12 44.56 -17.05
CA THR A 368 -24.56 44.72 -16.80
C THR A 368 -24.99 46.18 -16.80
N ASN A 369 -24.21 47.06 -16.16
CA ASN A 369 -24.50 48.50 -16.14
C ASN A 369 -24.38 49.11 -17.54
N SER A 370 -23.38 48.68 -18.30
CA SER A 370 -23.18 49.09 -19.67
C SER A 370 -24.34 48.67 -20.57
N ALA A 371 -24.80 47.43 -20.43
CA ALA A 371 -25.89 46.87 -21.22
C ALA A 371 -27.26 47.47 -20.88
N LYS A 372 -27.51 47.75 -19.59
CA LYS A 372 -28.77 48.33 -19.14
C LYS A 372 -28.83 49.84 -19.36
N TYR A 373 -27.70 50.54 -19.21
CA TYR A 373 -27.71 52.00 -19.07
C TYR A 373 -26.51 52.75 -19.67
N GLY A 374 -25.57 52.06 -20.30
CA GLY A 374 -24.33 52.64 -20.83
C GLY A 374 -24.14 52.30 -22.31
N VAL A 375 -22.87 52.17 -22.72
CA VAL A 375 -22.50 52.02 -24.15
C VAL A 375 -23.04 50.73 -24.78
N LEU A 376 -23.11 49.62 -24.02
CA LEU A 376 -23.55 48.34 -24.57
C LEU A 376 -25.05 48.29 -24.90
N SER A 377 -25.85 49.21 -24.35
CA SER A 377 -27.28 49.35 -24.67
C SER A 377 -27.57 49.83 -26.10
N HIS A 378 -26.59 50.43 -26.78
CA HIS A 378 -26.72 50.93 -28.15
C HIS A 378 -25.81 50.16 -29.13
N PRO A 379 -26.16 50.00 -30.41
CA PRO A 379 -25.38 49.18 -31.35
C PRO A 379 -23.94 49.64 -31.61
N GLY A 380 -23.64 50.94 -31.46
CA GLY A 380 -22.33 51.52 -31.77
C GLY A 380 -21.35 51.61 -30.59
N GLY A 381 -21.81 51.40 -29.36
CA GLY A 381 -20.97 51.59 -28.18
C GLY A 381 -19.89 50.52 -28.04
N GLN A 382 -18.75 50.90 -27.47
CA GLN A 382 -17.58 50.01 -27.32
C GLN A 382 -17.08 50.00 -25.90
N VAL A 383 -16.54 48.84 -25.49
CA VAL A 383 -15.88 48.65 -24.20
C VAL A 383 -14.43 48.26 -24.47
N ASP A 384 -13.50 48.97 -23.83
CA ASP A 384 -12.09 48.65 -23.87
C ASP A 384 -11.57 48.39 -22.47
N VAL A 385 -11.01 47.20 -22.28
CA VAL A 385 -10.39 46.76 -21.03
C VAL A 385 -8.90 46.62 -21.26
N GLU A 386 -8.13 47.50 -20.65
CA GLU A 386 -6.67 47.50 -20.74
C GLU A 386 -6.06 47.20 -19.38
N TRP A 387 -5.01 46.40 -19.34
CA TRP A 387 -4.24 46.18 -18.11
C TRP A 387 -2.74 46.11 -18.36
N ALA A 388 -1.98 46.49 -17.35
CA ALA A 388 -0.53 46.51 -17.37
C ALA A 388 0.06 46.20 -15.99
N VAL A 389 1.34 45.85 -15.98
CA VAL A 389 2.14 45.75 -14.76
C VAL A 389 3.19 46.85 -14.77
N THR A 390 3.21 47.67 -13.73
CA THR A 390 4.18 48.75 -13.56
C THR A 390 4.96 48.56 -12.26
N ALA A 391 6.21 49.03 -12.23
CA ALA A 391 6.98 49.04 -10.99
C ALA A 391 6.72 50.34 -10.23
N ALA A 392 6.26 50.23 -8.97
CA ALA A 392 6.14 51.37 -8.09
C ALA A 392 7.52 51.86 -7.61
N ALA A 393 7.58 53.08 -7.07
CA ALA A 393 8.83 53.71 -6.60
C ALA A 393 9.56 52.91 -5.50
N ASN A 394 8.82 52.05 -4.78
CA ASN A 394 9.35 51.15 -3.75
C ASN A 394 9.81 49.78 -4.31
N GLY A 395 9.73 49.56 -5.63
CA GLY A 395 10.07 48.30 -6.29
C GLY A 395 8.96 47.24 -6.27
N GLU A 396 7.79 47.53 -5.69
CA GLU A 396 6.63 46.62 -5.74
C GLU A 396 5.98 46.66 -7.13
N GLU A 397 5.69 45.50 -7.72
CA GLU A 397 4.93 45.42 -8.97
C GLU A 397 3.44 45.69 -8.71
N ILE A 398 2.87 46.61 -9.47
CA ILE A 398 1.47 47.03 -9.40
C ILE A 398 0.75 46.57 -10.66
N PHE A 399 -0.36 45.87 -10.45
CA PHE A 399 -1.34 45.57 -11.48
C PHE A 399 -2.27 46.78 -11.62
N GLY A 400 -2.27 47.40 -12.80
CA GLY A 400 -3.21 48.44 -13.19
C GLY A 400 -4.19 47.90 -14.22
N LEU A 401 -5.48 48.11 -14.00
CA LEU A 401 -6.55 47.75 -14.94
C LEU A 401 -7.48 48.94 -15.16
N VAL A 402 -7.81 49.20 -16.40
CA VAL A 402 -8.71 50.25 -16.84
C VAL A 402 -9.81 49.65 -17.70
N TRP A 403 -11.05 49.81 -17.28
CA TRP A 403 -12.23 49.63 -18.11
C TRP A 403 -12.67 51.00 -18.61
N SER A 404 -12.85 51.15 -19.91
CA SER A 404 -13.33 52.39 -20.53
C SER A 404 -14.49 52.12 -21.48
N GLU A 405 -15.50 52.96 -21.42
CA GLU A 405 -16.67 52.93 -22.28
C GLU A 405 -16.64 54.09 -23.27
N ARG A 406 -16.85 53.81 -24.56
CA ARG A 406 -16.81 54.79 -25.65
C ARG A 406 -18.05 54.74 -26.53
N ASP A 407 -18.29 55.85 -27.22
CA ASP A 407 -19.36 56.01 -28.21
C ASP A 407 -20.77 55.71 -27.66
N GLY A 408 -20.99 56.10 -26.40
CA GLY A 408 -22.26 55.93 -25.69
C GLY A 408 -23.23 57.08 -25.84
N PRO A 409 -24.52 56.84 -25.52
CA PRO A 409 -25.47 57.92 -25.34
C PRO A 409 -25.00 58.85 -24.21
N PRO A 410 -25.41 60.13 -24.21
CA PRO A 410 -25.18 61.02 -23.08
C PRO A 410 -25.65 60.39 -21.77
N LEU A 411 -24.77 60.29 -20.79
CA LEU A 411 -25.14 59.81 -19.46
C LEU A 411 -25.76 60.94 -18.66
N ASP A 412 -27.03 60.78 -18.24
CA ASP A 412 -27.62 61.67 -17.24
C ASP A 412 -26.80 61.56 -15.94
N GLY A 413 -26.18 62.68 -15.54
CA GLY A 413 -25.19 62.78 -14.46
C GLY A 413 -25.69 62.44 -13.04
N GLU A 414 -26.83 61.78 -12.90
CA GLU A 414 -27.21 61.19 -11.61
C GLU A 414 -26.20 60.10 -11.26
N THR A 415 -25.43 60.37 -10.20
CA THR A 415 -24.47 59.44 -9.64
C THR A 415 -25.22 58.16 -9.24
N ARG A 416 -25.17 57.12 -10.08
CA ARG A 416 -25.89 55.87 -9.85
C ARG A 416 -25.30 55.13 -8.64
N ARG A 417 -25.82 55.45 -7.45
CA ARG A 417 -25.45 54.84 -6.16
C ARG A 417 -26.07 53.45 -6.06
N GLY A 418 -25.46 52.49 -6.75
CA GLY A 418 -25.85 51.08 -6.74
C GLY A 418 -24.76 50.16 -6.19
N PHE A 419 -25.06 48.88 -6.03
CA PHE A 419 -24.13 47.87 -5.51
C PHE A 419 -22.91 47.71 -6.42
N GLY A 420 -23.08 47.82 -7.74
CA GLY A 420 -21.95 47.89 -8.68
C GLY A 420 -20.95 48.97 -8.28
N SER A 421 -21.41 50.17 -7.88
CA SER A 421 -20.51 51.23 -7.40
C SER A 421 -19.77 50.84 -6.10
N ILE A 422 -20.38 50.04 -5.23
CA ILE A 422 -19.75 49.54 -4.00
C ILE A 422 -18.73 48.44 -4.31
N VAL A 423 -19.06 47.54 -5.25
CA VAL A 423 -18.13 46.51 -5.72
C VAL A 423 -16.87 47.16 -6.30
N LEU A 424 -17.08 48.10 -7.23
CA LEU A 424 -16.01 48.74 -8.00
C LEU A 424 -15.15 49.70 -7.17
N LYS A 425 -15.75 50.43 -6.23
CA LYS A 425 -15.02 51.40 -5.40
C LYS A 425 -14.43 50.79 -4.12
N ARG A 426 -14.98 49.67 -3.64
CA ARG A 426 -14.64 49.13 -2.32
C ARG A 426 -14.38 47.63 -2.30
N ILE A 427 -15.33 46.77 -2.66
CA ILE A 427 -15.22 45.33 -2.40
C ILE A 427 -14.08 44.71 -3.20
N ALA A 428 -14.06 44.89 -4.52
CA ALA A 428 -13.01 44.32 -5.37
C ALA A 428 -11.63 44.93 -5.07
N PRO A 429 -11.46 46.26 -4.99
CA PRO A 429 -10.18 46.84 -4.61
C PRO A 429 -9.66 46.38 -3.24
N GLN A 430 -10.50 46.40 -2.19
CA GLN A 430 -10.07 45.99 -0.85
C GLN A 430 -9.67 44.52 -0.80
N ALA A 431 -10.37 43.65 -1.53
CA ALA A 431 -10.03 42.23 -1.57
C ALA A 431 -8.69 41.94 -2.28
N LEU A 432 -8.24 42.84 -3.15
CA LEU A 432 -6.96 42.77 -3.85
C LEU A 432 -5.86 43.62 -3.19
N GLY A 433 -6.15 44.23 -2.03
CA GLY A 433 -5.21 45.11 -1.34
C GLY A 433 -4.93 46.41 -2.09
N GLY A 434 -5.86 46.84 -2.95
CA GLY A 434 -5.71 47.96 -3.87
C GLY A 434 -6.77 49.06 -3.73
N THR A 435 -6.79 49.95 -4.72
CA THR A 435 -7.72 51.08 -4.81
C THR A 435 -8.47 51.06 -6.14
N GLY A 436 -9.75 51.46 -6.10
CA GLY A 436 -10.60 51.52 -7.29
C GLY A 436 -11.25 52.89 -7.42
N LEU A 437 -11.23 53.45 -8.63
CA LEU A 437 -11.82 54.73 -8.98
C LEU A 437 -12.81 54.52 -10.12
N LEU A 438 -14.06 54.96 -9.93
CA LEU A 438 -15.10 54.91 -10.95
C LEU A 438 -15.56 56.33 -11.27
N GLU A 439 -15.42 56.71 -12.53
CA GLU A 439 -15.72 58.02 -13.10
C GLU A 439 -16.78 57.89 -14.20
N PHE A 440 -17.59 58.93 -14.37
CA PHE A 440 -18.59 59.02 -15.43
C PHE A 440 -18.28 60.25 -16.28
N GLY A 441 -17.98 60.02 -17.56
CA GLY A 441 -17.88 61.06 -18.57
C GLY A 441 -19.23 61.27 -19.28
N GLU A 442 -19.25 62.22 -20.23
CA GLU A 442 -20.46 62.54 -20.99
C GLU A 442 -20.94 61.34 -21.83
N HIS A 443 -20.02 60.52 -22.36
CA HIS A 443 -20.32 59.43 -23.30
C HIS A 443 -19.94 58.02 -22.82
N GLY A 444 -19.70 57.84 -21.51
CA GLY A 444 -19.32 56.53 -20.97
C GLY A 444 -18.78 56.58 -19.54
N ALA A 445 -18.66 55.42 -18.92
CA ALA A 445 -17.99 55.23 -17.64
C ALA A 445 -16.52 54.78 -17.82
N SER A 446 -15.67 55.15 -16.85
CA SER A 446 -14.31 54.62 -16.72
C SER A 446 -14.10 54.07 -15.32
N TRP A 447 -13.55 52.86 -15.21
CA TRP A 447 -13.15 52.27 -13.94
C TRP A 447 -11.68 51.91 -13.96
N THR A 448 -10.93 52.45 -13.01
CA THR A 448 -9.51 52.14 -12.79
C THR A 448 -9.35 51.35 -11.50
N LEU A 449 -8.59 50.25 -11.56
CA LEU A 449 -8.19 49.45 -10.42
C LEU A 449 -6.66 49.37 -10.39
N GLU A 450 -6.09 49.69 -9.24
CA GLU A 450 -4.67 49.48 -8.95
C GLU A 450 -4.52 48.58 -7.74
N ALA A 451 -3.74 47.51 -7.86
CA ALA A 451 -3.51 46.56 -6.78
C ALA A 451 -2.08 45.98 -6.84
N PRO A 452 -1.46 45.61 -5.70
CA PRO A 452 -0.18 44.92 -5.73
C PRO A 452 -0.29 43.59 -6.48
N LEU A 453 0.62 43.36 -7.43
CA LEU A 453 0.58 42.20 -8.32
C LEU A 453 0.56 40.87 -7.55
N ARG A 454 1.21 40.80 -6.38
CA ARG A 454 1.25 39.62 -5.50
C ARG A 454 -0.12 39.14 -5.01
N TYR A 455 -1.12 40.03 -4.95
CA TYR A 455 -2.50 39.69 -4.59
C TYR A 455 -3.36 39.32 -5.80
N VAL A 456 -2.88 39.60 -7.02
CA VAL A 456 -3.60 39.42 -8.27
C VAL A 456 -3.09 38.20 -9.04
N LYS A 457 -1.79 38.13 -9.31
CA LYS A 457 -1.13 37.12 -10.13
C LYS A 457 -0.81 35.87 -9.31
N ASN A 458 -1.10 34.70 -9.89
CA ASN A 458 -0.71 33.42 -9.35
C ASN A 458 0.80 33.20 -9.56
N SER A 459 1.53 32.76 -8.53
CA SER A 459 2.97 32.52 -8.66
C SER A 459 3.20 31.14 -9.30
N PRO A 460 4.18 30.97 -10.19
CA PRO A 460 4.57 29.64 -10.67
C PRO A 460 4.93 28.68 -9.53
N ASP A 461 5.50 29.21 -8.44
CA ASP A 461 5.86 28.45 -7.23
C ASP A 461 4.65 28.02 -6.37
N ASP A 462 3.45 28.55 -6.62
CA ASP A 462 2.20 28.13 -5.96
C ASP A 462 1.56 26.91 -6.68
N MET A 463 2.22 26.35 -7.71
CA MET A 463 1.74 25.23 -8.54
C MET A 463 2.38 23.86 -8.23
N ASP A 464 3.36 23.81 -7.32
CA ASP A 464 3.98 22.58 -6.79
C ASP A 464 3.48 22.29 -5.36
#